data_AF-M6D5J5-F1
#
_entry.id   AF-M6D5J5-F1
#
_cell.length_a   1.000
_cell.length_b   1.000
_cell.length_c   1.000
_cell.angle_alpha   90.00
_cell.angle_beta   90.00
_cell.angle_gamma   90.00
#
_symmetry.space_group_name_H-M   'P 1'
#
loop_
_entity.id
_entity.type
_entity.pdbx_description
1 polymer ?
#
loop_
_entity_poly.entity_id
_entity_poly.type
_entity_poly.pdbx_seq_one_letter_code
_entity_poly.pdbx_strand_id
1 'polypeptide(L)'
;MKRKILIFLLLCSVFQSCYYSTEKRYTVAQPYDPNDQLYFDEKDPQFEEGEPYSVLDFIGSWIWIESLLGKLMIWDRRIQNHKISFETKKYLMDYIRDNNLKDVKIRFNQYAPWDDLRRLWHSKSVNPLLKWTIGVFAYLVNDVLLVGRIFGGDHYNPYSNTIHIYSDIPAVVIHEGGHSKDFAQREYRSLYALGYAVPILGAFYPEARASDDAIRYFRYRCDKTEEMTAYRTLYPAYGSYVGGGVSDLIPSSPYALLYTYSILAVAASTGHVVGYVREKQVEKEWIPKECMIAAELEKKK
;
A
#
# COMPACT_ATOMS: atom_id res chain seq x y z
N MET A 1 -20.00 -0.04 -31.23
CA MET A 1 -20.00 -1.01 -30.11
C MET A 1 -18.90 -0.73 -29.10
N LYS A 2 -17.62 -0.65 -29.51
CA LYS A 2 -16.46 -0.40 -28.62
C LYS A 2 -16.57 0.86 -27.72
N ARG A 3 -17.08 1.98 -28.25
CA ARG A 3 -17.25 3.25 -27.50
C ARG A 3 -18.31 3.18 -26.39
N LYS A 4 -19.39 2.42 -26.59
CA LYS A 4 -20.45 2.23 -25.58
C LYS A 4 -19.98 1.31 -24.46
N ILE A 5 -19.18 0.29 -24.78
CA ILE A 5 -18.54 -0.60 -23.80
C ILE A 5 -17.53 0.16 -22.94
N LEU A 6 -16.71 1.03 -23.55
CA LEU A 6 -15.75 1.86 -22.81
C LEU A 6 -16.44 2.83 -21.85
N ILE A 7 -17.52 3.51 -22.28
CA ILE A 7 -18.31 4.40 -21.42
C ILE A 7 -18.99 3.62 -20.28
N PHE A 8 -19.49 2.42 -20.57
CA PHE A 8 -20.10 1.55 -19.56
C PHE A 8 -19.06 1.06 -18.53
N LEU A 9 -17.86 0.69 -18.97
CA LEU A 9 -16.75 0.31 -18.07
C LEU A 9 -16.28 1.49 -17.22
N LEU A 10 -16.21 2.70 -17.79
CA LEU A 10 -15.90 3.94 -17.07
C LEU A 10 -16.96 4.28 -16.02
N LEU A 11 -18.24 4.07 -16.33
CA LEU A 11 -19.31 4.22 -15.34
C LEU A 11 -19.22 3.15 -14.24
N CYS A 12 -18.97 1.89 -14.60
CA CYS A 12 -18.80 0.81 -13.62
C CYS A 12 -17.60 1.01 -12.69
N SER A 13 -16.47 1.55 -13.17
CA SER A 13 -15.31 1.84 -12.32
C SER A 13 -15.59 2.97 -11.32
N VAL A 14 -16.40 3.96 -11.71
CA VAL A 14 -16.90 5.02 -10.82
C VAL A 14 -17.85 4.46 -9.74
N PHE A 15 -18.66 3.46 -10.04
CA PHE A 15 -19.55 2.84 -9.04
C PHE A 15 -18.80 1.88 -8.10
N GLN A 16 -17.77 1.16 -8.57
CA GLN A 16 -16.98 0.25 -7.73
C GLN A 16 -16.09 0.97 -6.71
N SER A 17 -15.59 2.16 -7.06
CA SER A 17 -14.82 3.01 -6.14
C SER A 17 -15.66 3.63 -5.02
N CYS A 18 -17.00 3.65 -5.15
CA CYS A 18 -17.91 4.25 -4.17
C CYS A 18 -18.22 3.35 -2.94
N TYR A 19 -18.04 2.02 -3.03
CA TYR A 19 -18.62 1.06 -2.06
C TYR A 19 -17.62 0.15 -1.34
N TYR A 20 -16.31 0.37 -1.49
CA TYR A 20 -15.37 -0.59 -0.95
C TYR A 20 -15.31 -0.64 0.60
N SER A 21 -15.42 0.50 1.26
CA SER A 21 -15.51 0.54 2.73
C SER A 21 -16.96 0.32 3.17
N THR A 22 -17.37 -0.95 3.22
CA THR A 22 -18.57 -1.37 3.95
C THR A 22 -18.15 -1.56 5.40
N GLU A 23 -18.50 -0.62 6.28
CA GLU A 23 -18.07 -0.58 7.69
C GLU A 23 -18.13 -1.95 8.38
N LYS A 24 -16.96 -2.56 8.55
CA LYS A 24 -16.74 -3.68 9.47
C LYS A 24 -15.75 -3.23 10.54
N ARG A 25 -15.88 -3.78 11.75
CA ARG A 25 -14.92 -3.56 12.83
C ARG A 25 -13.52 -3.97 12.39
N TYR A 26 -12.50 -3.25 12.86
CA TYR A 26 -11.12 -3.67 12.69
C TYR A 26 -10.93 -5.07 13.27
N THR A 27 -10.22 -5.93 12.54
CA THR A 27 -9.93 -7.29 12.98
C THR A 27 -8.43 -7.45 13.02
N VAL A 28 -7.89 -7.68 14.22
CA VAL A 28 -6.47 -8.01 14.40
C VAL A 28 -6.15 -9.32 13.67
N ALA A 29 -4.94 -9.41 13.11
CA ALA A 29 -4.51 -10.63 12.43
C ALA A 29 -4.61 -11.86 13.34
N GLN A 30 -5.10 -12.95 12.77
CA GLN A 30 -5.11 -14.25 13.44
C GLN A 30 -3.66 -14.78 13.54
N PRO A 31 -3.34 -15.57 14.59
CA PRO A 31 -2.07 -16.25 14.67
C PRO A 31 -1.82 -17.07 13.39
N TYR A 32 -0.62 -16.92 12.84
CA TYR A 32 -0.15 -17.69 11.70
C TYR A 32 1.25 -18.23 12.00
N ASP A 33 1.68 -19.23 11.23
CA ASP A 33 3.03 -19.77 11.34
C ASP A 33 4.01 -18.87 10.55
N PRO A 34 4.87 -18.09 11.22
CA PRO A 34 5.85 -17.27 10.54
C PRO A 34 6.90 -18.14 9.85
N ASN A 35 7.51 -17.64 8.78
CA ASN A 35 8.64 -18.34 8.18
C ASN A 35 9.83 -18.37 9.15
N ASP A 36 10.12 -19.54 9.70
CA ASP A 36 11.20 -19.81 10.65
C ASP A 36 12.59 -19.49 10.11
N GLN A 37 12.78 -19.43 8.80
CA GLN A 37 14.05 -19.06 8.18
C GLN A 37 14.25 -17.55 8.06
N LEU A 38 13.24 -16.75 8.42
CA LEU A 38 13.24 -15.29 8.33
C LEU A 38 13.09 -14.63 9.70
N TYR A 39 13.50 -15.32 10.78
CA TYR A 39 13.53 -14.72 12.11
C TYR A 39 14.54 -13.58 12.17
N PHE A 40 14.13 -12.51 12.87
CA PHE A 40 14.95 -11.33 13.08
C PHE A 40 15.81 -11.46 14.33
N ASP A 41 17.04 -10.95 14.25
CA ASP A 41 17.99 -10.88 15.37
C ASP A 41 18.70 -9.52 15.39
N GLU A 42 19.72 -9.36 16.24
CA GLU A 42 20.48 -8.11 16.35
C GLU A 42 21.24 -7.75 15.05
N LYS A 43 21.57 -8.73 14.21
CA LYS A 43 22.30 -8.56 12.94
C LYS A 43 21.38 -8.43 11.73
N ASP A 44 20.17 -8.99 11.81
CA ASP A 44 19.10 -8.85 10.82
C ASP A 44 17.82 -8.32 11.51
N PRO A 45 17.77 -7.02 11.88
CA PRO A 45 16.62 -6.46 12.57
C PRO A 45 15.40 -6.38 11.66
N GLN A 46 14.20 -6.48 12.22
CA GLN A 46 12.95 -6.41 11.46
C GLN A 46 12.76 -5.08 10.71
N PHE A 47 13.19 -3.98 11.35
CA PHE A 47 13.05 -2.62 10.84
C PHE A 47 14.43 -2.08 10.53
N GLU A 48 14.66 -1.71 9.27
CA GLU A 48 15.91 -1.12 8.82
C GLU A 48 15.68 0.20 8.12
N GLU A 49 16.66 1.09 8.22
CA GLU A 49 16.66 2.38 7.57
C GLU A 49 17.92 2.53 6.71
N GLY A 50 17.74 3.06 5.50
CA GLY A 50 18.83 3.36 4.60
C GLY A 50 19.53 4.67 4.98
N GLU A 51 20.82 4.74 4.71
CA GLU A 51 21.60 5.98 4.82
C GLU A 51 21.00 7.08 3.93
N PRO A 52 20.95 8.35 4.37
CA PRO A 52 20.47 9.46 3.54
C PRO A 52 21.45 9.79 2.41
N TYR A 53 20.97 9.85 1.17
CA TYR A 53 21.73 10.15 -0.04
C TYR A 53 21.03 11.29 -0.76
N SER A 54 21.33 12.52 -0.37
CA SER A 54 20.61 13.74 -0.77
C SER A 54 20.39 13.88 -2.28
N VAL A 55 21.37 13.51 -3.11
CA VAL A 55 21.25 13.56 -4.57
C VAL A 55 20.25 12.53 -5.09
N LEU A 56 20.35 11.28 -4.64
CA LEU A 56 19.44 10.21 -5.07
C LEU A 56 18.02 10.46 -4.55
N ASP A 57 17.89 10.87 -3.29
CA ASP A 57 16.62 11.22 -2.67
C ASP A 57 15.95 12.42 -3.37
N PHE A 58 16.74 13.40 -3.81
CA PHE A 58 16.22 14.53 -4.58
C PHE A 58 15.73 14.10 -5.97
N ILE A 59 16.50 13.26 -6.68
CA ILE A 59 16.10 12.74 -8.00
C ILE A 59 14.79 11.95 -7.86
N GLY A 60 14.74 11.00 -6.93
CA GLY A 60 13.55 10.20 -6.65
C GLY A 60 12.35 11.04 -6.20
N SER A 61 12.58 12.10 -5.42
CA SER A 61 11.48 12.95 -4.94
C SER A 61 10.94 13.95 -5.98
N TRP A 62 11.78 14.53 -6.83
CA TRP A 62 11.39 15.71 -7.62
C TRP A 62 11.65 15.63 -9.12
N ILE A 63 12.59 14.79 -9.54
CA ILE A 63 12.94 14.67 -10.97
C ILE A 63 12.18 13.51 -11.61
N TRP A 64 11.98 12.42 -10.87
CA TRP A 64 11.25 11.26 -11.39
C TRP A 64 9.78 11.59 -11.61
N ILE A 65 9.29 11.27 -12.81
CA ILE A 65 7.95 11.67 -13.25
C ILE A 65 6.85 11.03 -12.39
N GLU A 66 7.01 9.77 -11.98
CA GLU A 66 6.01 9.08 -11.17
C GLU A 66 5.88 9.70 -9.77
N SER A 67 6.98 10.16 -9.20
CA SER A 67 6.99 10.84 -7.89
C SER A 67 6.27 12.19 -7.95
N LEU A 68 6.53 12.97 -9.01
CA LEU A 68 5.85 14.24 -9.23
C LEU A 68 4.36 14.04 -9.48
N LEU A 69 4.01 13.06 -10.32
CA LEU A 69 2.62 12.72 -10.60
C LEU A 69 1.90 12.19 -9.36
N GLY A 70 2.55 11.36 -8.55
CA GLY A 70 2.02 10.87 -7.27
C GLY A 70 1.71 12.01 -6.30
N LYS A 71 2.64 12.95 -6.11
CA LYS A 71 2.44 14.14 -5.28
C LYS A 71 1.27 15.00 -5.78
N LEU A 72 1.15 15.18 -7.10
CA LEU A 72 0.05 15.93 -7.71
C LEU A 72 -1.29 15.20 -7.58
N MET A 73 -1.30 13.90 -7.85
CA MET A 73 -2.48 13.06 -7.88
C MET A 73 -3.07 12.86 -6.49
N ILE A 74 -2.23 12.71 -5.46
CA ILE A 74 -2.66 12.57 -4.06
C ILE A 74 -2.82 13.92 -3.37
N TRP A 75 -2.25 14.99 -3.94
CA TRP A 75 -2.18 16.32 -3.33
C TRP A 75 -1.40 16.34 -2.00
N ASP A 76 -0.37 15.49 -1.88
CA ASP A 76 0.50 15.47 -0.69
C ASP A 76 1.97 15.37 -1.12
N ARG A 77 2.76 16.35 -0.67
CA ARG A 77 4.20 16.43 -0.97
C ARG A 77 5.04 15.39 -0.23
N ARG A 78 4.47 14.73 0.79
CA ARG A 78 5.13 13.69 1.57
C ARG A 78 5.18 12.34 0.86
N ILE A 79 4.41 12.16 -0.22
CA ILE A 79 4.52 10.99 -1.11
C ILE A 79 5.91 10.96 -1.73
N GLN A 80 6.61 9.83 -1.59
CA GLN A 80 7.96 9.59 -2.13
C GLN A 80 8.90 10.78 -1.86
N ASN A 81 8.92 11.26 -0.61
CA ASN A 81 9.81 12.35 -0.19
C ASN A 81 11.17 11.83 0.30
N HIS A 82 11.32 10.50 0.44
CA HIS A 82 12.51 9.79 0.90
C HIS A 82 12.99 10.22 2.30
N LYS A 83 12.13 10.89 3.07
CA LYS A 83 12.41 11.35 4.42
C LYS A 83 11.24 10.98 5.33
N ILE A 84 11.33 9.80 5.92
CA ILE A 84 10.28 9.23 6.75
C ILE A 84 10.48 9.67 8.21
N SER A 85 9.50 10.36 8.77
CA SER A 85 9.51 10.81 10.15
C SER A 85 9.46 9.63 11.13
N PHE A 86 9.93 9.86 12.36
CA PHE A 86 9.82 8.87 13.43
C PHE A 86 8.35 8.51 13.73
N GLU A 87 7.44 9.48 13.62
CA GLU A 87 6.02 9.29 13.83
C GLU A 87 5.42 8.30 12.81
N THR A 88 5.65 8.52 11.51
CA THR A 88 5.21 7.59 10.46
C THR A 88 5.80 6.20 10.64
N LYS A 89 7.10 6.09 10.96
CA LYS A 89 7.73 4.79 11.28
C LYS A 89 7.03 4.10 12.45
N LYS A 90 6.73 4.85 13.51
CA LYS A 90 6.06 4.34 14.71
C LYS A 90 4.66 3.80 14.39
N TYR A 91 3.88 4.45 13.54
CA TYR A 91 2.58 3.91 13.10
C TYR A 91 2.71 2.54 12.46
N LEU A 92 3.68 2.36 11.57
CA LEU A 92 3.93 1.07 10.95
C LEU A 92 4.42 0.05 11.98
N MET A 93 5.39 0.40 12.84
CA MET A 93 5.90 -0.49 13.88
C MET A 93 4.79 -0.97 14.83
N ASP A 94 3.93 -0.05 15.28
CA ASP A 94 2.78 -0.38 16.12
C ASP A 94 1.80 -1.28 15.38
N TYR A 95 1.51 -1.00 14.10
CA TYR A 95 0.64 -1.84 13.28
C TYR A 95 1.20 -3.26 13.09
N ILE A 96 2.49 -3.40 12.79
CA ILE A 96 3.17 -4.70 12.62
C ILE A 96 3.09 -5.50 13.93
N ARG A 97 3.35 -4.85 15.08
CA ARG A 97 3.27 -5.48 16.40
C ARG A 97 1.83 -5.88 16.76
N ASP A 98 0.88 -4.97 16.59
CA ASP A 98 -0.53 -5.18 16.95
C ASP A 98 -1.13 -6.33 16.10
N ASN A 99 -0.63 -6.55 14.89
CA ASN A 99 -1.01 -7.66 14.01
C ASN A 99 -0.06 -8.87 14.07
N ASN A 100 0.88 -8.90 15.00
CA ASN A 100 1.78 -10.03 15.21
C ASN A 100 2.49 -10.50 13.91
N LEU A 101 2.87 -9.55 13.05
CA LEU A 101 3.54 -9.83 11.77
C LEU A 101 5.04 -10.02 12.01
N LYS A 102 5.43 -11.25 12.35
CA LYS A 102 6.78 -11.55 12.89
C LYS A 102 7.87 -11.81 11.86
N ASP A 103 7.50 -12.07 10.61
CA ASP A 103 8.44 -12.51 9.56
C ASP A 103 8.54 -11.53 8.38
N VAL A 104 7.80 -10.41 8.40
CA VAL A 104 7.88 -9.36 7.38
C VAL A 104 9.03 -8.40 7.70
N LYS A 105 9.87 -8.11 6.70
CA LYS A 105 10.96 -7.12 6.79
C LYS A 105 10.44 -5.74 6.41
N ILE A 106 10.87 -4.70 7.11
CA ILE A 106 10.48 -3.32 6.83
C ILE A 106 11.74 -2.52 6.50
N ARG A 107 11.72 -1.83 5.36
CA ARG A 107 12.83 -1.02 4.86
C ARG A 107 12.39 0.43 4.65
N PHE A 108 12.92 1.34 5.46
CA PHE A 108 12.70 2.78 5.33
C PHE A 108 13.80 3.40 4.47
N ASN A 109 13.45 3.86 3.26
CA ASN A 109 14.36 4.48 2.29
C ASN A 109 15.66 3.69 2.01
N GLN A 110 15.62 2.37 2.17
CA GLN A 110 16.79 1.50 2.04
C GLN A 110 16.76 0.76 0.71
N TYR A 111 17.93 0.63 0.10
CA TYR A 111 18.15 -0.21 -1.07
C TYR A 111 19.10 -1.34 -0.69
N ALA A 112 18.57 -2.56 -0.56
CA ALA A 112 19.30 -3.74 -0.08
C ALA A 112 18.97 -4.99 -0.92
N PRO A 113 19.18 -4.95 -2.25
CA PRO A 113 18.75 -6.00 -3.17
C PRO A 113 19.33 -7.38 -2.81
N TRP A 114 20.56 -7.44 -2.30
CA TRP A 114 21.18 -8.70 -1.94
C TRP A 114 20.50 -9.37 -0.74
N ASP A 115 20.08 -8.59 0.25
CA ASP A 115 19.36 -9.12 1.40
C ASP A 115 17.94 -9.50 0.99
N ASP A 116 17.29 -8.76 0.09
CA ASP A 116 15.98 -9.12 -0.44
C ASP A 116 16.02 -10.39 -1.30
N LEU A 117 17.10 -10.61 -2.06
CA LEU A 117 17.35 -11.88 -2.74
C LEU A 117 17.56 -13.02 -1.75
N ARG A 118 18.33 -12.79 -0.66
CA ARG A 118 18.50 -13.79 0.40
C ARG A 118 17.16 -14.16 1.01
N ARG A 119 16.27 -13.18 1.24
CA ARG A 119 14.92 -13.43 1.75
C ARG A 119 14.06 -14.19 0.75
N LEU A 120 14.08 -13.81 -0.53
CA LEU A 120 13.41 -14.54 -1.60
C LEU A 120 13.85 -16.02 -1.63
N TRP A 121 15.16 -16.27 -1.55
CA TRP A 121 15.73 -17.60 -1.51
C TRP A 121 15.14 -18.44 -0.36
N HIS A 122 15.16 -17.90 0.87
CA HIS A 122 14.69 -18.58 2.08
C HIS A 122 13.18 -18.52 2.32
N SER A 123 12.42 -17.83 1.47
CA SER A 123 10.97 -17.70 1.59
C SER A 123 10.26 -19.06 1.46
N LYS A 124 9.66 -19.57 2.53
CA LYS A 124 8.80 -20.78 2.50
C LYS A 124 7.34 -20.45 2.18
N SER A 125 6.99 -19.16 2.19
CA SER A 125 5.65 -18.64 1.91
C SER A 125 5.21 -18.84 0.46
N VAL A 126 6.15 -19.01 -0.47
CA VAL A 126 5.85 -19.14 -1.90
C VAL A 126 6.39 -20.46 -2.45
N ASN A 127 5.55 -21.14 -3.24
CA ASN A 127 5.91 -22.33 -3.99
C ASN A 127 7.21 -22.11 -4.79
N PRO A 128 8.16 -23.07 -4.78
CA PRO A 128 9.44 -22.92 -5.47
C PRO A 128 9.33 -22.56 -6.95
N LEU A 129 8.36 -23.09 -7.69
CA LEU A 129 8.19 -22.79 -9.11
C LEU A 129 7.85 -21.30 -9.33
N LEU A 130 6.91 -20.78 -8.54
CA LEU A 130 6.48 -19.38 -8.62
C LEU A 130 7.55 -18.42 -8.11
N LYS A 131 8.25 -18.82 -7.05
CA LYS A 131 9.40 -18.09 -6.52
C LYS A 131 10.48 -17.90 -7.58
N TRP A 132 10.88 -18.97 -8.28
CA TRP A 132 11.97 -18.93 -9.26
C TRP A 132 11.57 -18.43 -10.65
N THR A 133 10.29 -18.15 -10.88
CA THR A 133 9.79 -17.55 -12.13
C THR A 133 9.33 -16.12 -11.88
N ILE A 134 8.11 -15.96 -11.38
CA ILE A 134 7.48 -14.66 -11.16
C ILE A 134 8.13 -13.93 -9.98
N GLY A 135 8.54 -14.64 -8.94
CA GLY A 135 9.24 -14.03 -7.80
C GLY A 135 10.59 -13.43 -8.17
N VAL A 136 11.41 -14.13 -8.95
CA VAL A 136 12.67 -13.58 -9.49
C VAL A 136 12.40 -12.41 -10.43
N PHE A 137 11.39 -12.50 -11.29
CA PHE A 137 11.02 -11.38 -12.15
C PHE A 137 10.59 -10.15 -11.33
N ALA A 138 9.73 -10.33 -10.33
CA ALA A 138 9.29 -9.27 -9.44
C ALA A 138 10.46 -8.66 -8.66
N TYR A 139 11.35 -9.48 -8.11
CA TYR A 139 12.58 -9.04 -7.46
C TYR A 139 13.49 -8.24 -8.42
N LEU A 140 13.75 -8.75 -9.62
CA LEU A 140 14.61 -8.05 -10.58
C LEU A 140 14.01 -6.71 -11.00
N VAL A 141 12.71 -6.67 -11.28
CA VAL A 141 12.05 -5.45 -11.72
C VAL A 141 11.91 -4.45 -10.57
N ASN A 142 11.32 -4.85 -9.44
CA ASN A 142 10.94 -3.93 -8.36
C ASN A 142 12.07 -3.65 -7.37
N ASP A 143 12.93 -4.63 -7.09
CA ASP A 143 13.91 -4.53 -6.00
C ASP A 143 15.34 -4.26 -6.52
N VAL A 144 15.62 -4.51 -7.81
CA VAL A 144 16.96 -4.32 -8.42
C VAL A 144 16.97 -3.20 -9.47
N LEU A 145 16.14 -3.32 -10.51
CA LEU A 145 16.17 -2.42 -11.66
C LEU A 145 15.46 -1.10 -11.36
N LEU A 146 14.25 -1.17 -10.84
CA LEU A 146 13.51 -0.03 -10.34
C LEU A 146 13.97 0.24 -8.91
N VAL A 147 15.20 0.72 -8.74
CA VAL A 147 15.73 1.15 -7.45
C VAL A 147 14.65 1.96 -6.75
N GLY A 148 13.95 1.39 -5.76
CA GLY A 148 12.70 1.96 -5.25
C GLY A 148 12.89 3.38 -4.69
N ARG A 149 14.13 3.69 -4.31
CA ARG A 149 14.60 5.01 -3.90
C ARG A 149 14.64 6.08 -5.01
N ILE A 150 14.56 5.69 -6.28
CA ILE A 150 14.62 6.61 -7.43
C ILE A 150 13.40 6.41 -8.33
N PHE A 151 13.09 5.16 -8.67
CA PHE A 151 12.11 4.82 -9.70
C PHE A 151 10.83 4.18 -9.15
N GLY A 152 10.77 3.91 -7.84
CA GLY A 152 9.65 3.19 -7.23
C GLY A 152 8.86 4.02 -6.24
N GLY A 153 7.80 3.40 -5.73
CA GLY A 153 6.99 3.91 -4.63
C GLY A 153 6.99 2.92 -3.47
N ASP A 154 6.25 3.27 -2.42
CA ASP A 154 5.97 2.35 -1.33
C ASP A 154 5.30 1.08 -1.90
N HIS A 155 5.77 -0.07 -1.47
CA HIS A 155 5.20 -1.35 -1.91
C HIS A 155 5.56 -2.50 -0.97
N TYR A 156 4.69 -3.49 -0.93
CA TYR A 156 4.95 -4.80 -0.35
C TYR A 156 5.31 -5.83 -1.43
N ASN A 157 6.44 -6.51 -1.27
CA ASN A 157 6.83 -7.62 -2.12
C ASN A 157 6.44 -8.96 -1.43
N PRO A 158 5.43 -9.69 -1.96
CA PRO A 158 4.95 -10.93 -1.35
C PRO A 158 5.94 -12.11 -1.47
N TYR A 159 6.94 -12.01 -2.35
CA TYR A 159 7.87 -13.10 -2.60
C TYR A 159 9.04 -13.09 -1.60
N SER A 160 9.60 -11.91 -1.31
CA SER A 160 10.62 -11.69 -0.27
C SER A 160 10.03 -11.40 1.12
N ASN A 161 8.71 -11.18 1.21
CA ASN A 161 8.02 -10.73 2.42
C ASN A 161 8.69 -9.49 3.02
N THR A 162 8.80 -8.44 2.18
CA THR A 162 9.46 -7.18 2.50
C THR A 162 8.56 -6.01 2.14
N ILE A 163 8.44 -5.04 3.05
CA ILE A 163 7.78 -3.75 2.84
C ILE A 163 8.87 -2.70 2.59
N HIS A 164 8.76 -1.99 1.46
CA HIS A 164 9.63 -0.88 1.11
C HIS A 164 8.85 0.42 1.27
N ILE A 165 9.38 1.35 2.08
CA ILE A 165 8.75 2.63 2.40
C ILE A 165 9.62 3.80 1.93
N TYR A 166 9.01 4.72 1.21
CA TYR A 166 9.61 5.95 0.68
C TYR A 166 8.76 7.21 0.95
N SER A 167 7.52 7.04 1.41
CA SER A 167 6.59 8.13 1.76
C SER A 167 6.49 8.37 3.26
N ASP A 168 6.32 9.64 3.65
CA ASP A 168 6.11 10.05 5.05
C ASP A 168 4.62 10.31 5.34
N ILE A 169 3.79 9.29 5.13
CA ILE A 169 2.34 9.38 5.37
C ILE A 169 1.88 8.11 6.12
N PRO A 170 1.36 8.24 7.35
CA PRO A 170 0.91 7.09 8.16
C PRO A 170 -0.04 6.15 7.41
N ALA A 171 -1.00 6.71 6.68
CA ALA A 171 -1.98 5.92 5.93
C ALA A 171 -1.34 5.06 4.82
N VAL A 172 -0.30 5.56 4.15
CA VAL A 172 0.41 4.82 3.10
C VAL A 172 1.22 3.68 3.70
N VAL A 173 1.96 3.94 4.78
CA VAL A 173 2.80 2.89 5.38
C VAL A 173 1.96 1.79 6.01
N ILE A 174 0.82 2.13 6.61
CA ILE A 174 -0.11 1.15 7.15
C ILE A 174 -0.81 0.39 6.01
N HIS A 175 -1.10 1.01 4.87
CA HIS A 175 -1.61 0.31 3.67
C HIS A 175 -0.65 -0.80 3.23
N GLU A 176 0.66 -0.55 3.19
CA GLU A 176 1.64 -1.62 2.89
C GLU A 176 1.67 -2.72 3.97
N GLY A 177 1.52 -2.33 5.24
CA GLY A 177 1.28 -3.28 6.34
C GLY A 177 0.00 -4.10 6.13
N GLY A 178 -1.04 -3.49 5.56
CA GLY A 178 -2.30 -4.12 5.16
C GLY A 178 -2.09 -5.25 4.16
N HIS A 179 -1.28 -5.02 3.13
CA HIS A 179 -0.88 -6.05 2.18
C HIS A 179 -0.15 -7.21 2.87
N SER A 180 0.83 -6.91 3.71
CA SER A 180 1.56 -7.95 4.46
C SER A 180 0.64 -8.77 5.36
N LYS A 181 -0.23 -8.11 6.14
CA LYS A 181 -1.25 -8.76 6.97
C LYS A 181 -2.14 -9.66 6.14
N ASP A 182 -2.62 -9.16 5.01
CA ASP A 182 -3.51 -9.93 4.14
C ASP A 182 -2.85 -11.21 3.64
N PHE A 183 -1.61 -11.11 3.17
CA PHE A 183 -0.81 -12.26 2.74
C PHE A 183 -0.52 -13.25 3.85
N ALA A 184 -0.18 -12.77 5.05
CA ALA A 184 0.10 -13.63 6.20
C ALA A 184 -1.09 -14.54 6.53
N GLN A 185 -2.31 -14.06 6.32
CA GLN A 185 -3.55 -14.79 6.62
C GLN A 185 -4.05 -15.70 5.50
N ARG A 186 -3.35 -15.80 4.35
CA ARG A 186 -3.76 -16.70 3.26
C ARG A 186 -3.20 -18.09 3.43
N GLU A 187 -4.04 -19.11 3.25
CA GLU A 187 -3.63 -20.51 3.18
C GLU A 187 -2.76 -20.76 1.94
N TYR A 188 -3.19 -20.26 0.78
CA TYR A 188 -2.51 -20.43 -0.50
C TYR A 188 -1.79 -19.15 -0.92
N ARG A 189 -0.83 -18.68 -0.12
CA ARG A 189 -0.07 -17.44 -0.37
C ARG A 189 0.50 -17.34 -1.78
N SER A 190 0.98 -18.46 -2.34
CA SER A 190 1.60 -18.47 -3.68
C SER A 190 0.59 -18.24 -4.81
N LEU A 191 -0.60 -18.87 -4.71
CA LEU A 191 -1.68 -18.65 -5.68
C LEU A 191 -2.28 -17.25 -5.50
N TYR A 192 -2.33 -16.76 -4.27
CA TYR A 192 -2.76 -15.40 -3.99
C TYR A 192 -1.80 -14.36 -4.60
N ALA A 193 -0.48 -14.59 -4.51
CA ALA A 193 0.53 -13.76 -5.17
C ALA A 193 0.36 -13.71 -6.70
N LEU A 194 -0.05 -14.81 -7.34
CA LEU A 194 -0.38 -14.80 -8.77
C LEU A 194 -1.54 -13.86 -9.10
N GLY A 195 -2.51 -13.74 -8.20
CA GLY A 195 -3.65 -12.84 -8.35
C GLY A 195 -3.22 -11.38 -8.55
N TYR A 196 -2.13 -10.96 -7.92
CA TYR A 196 -1.55 -9.62 -8.08
C TYR A 196 -1.03 -9.36 -9.50
N ALA A 197 -0.60 -10.41 -10.22
CA ALA A 197 -0.13 -10.29 -11.60
C ALA A 197 -1.27 -10.22 -12.64
N VAL A 198 -2.52 -10.47 -12.23
CA VAL A 198 -3.67 -10.42 -13.14
C VAL A 198 -4.20 -8.99 -13.22
N PRO A 199 -4.23 -8.36 -14.41
CA PRO A 199 -4.81 -7.03 -14.59
C PRO A 199 -6.23 -6.98 -14.02
N ILE A 200 -6.62 -5.82 -13.46
CA ILE A 200 -7.91 -5.60 -12.77
C ILE A 200 -8.01 -6.34 -11.42
N LEU A 201 -7.87 -7.67 -11.40
CA LEU A 201 -8.05 -8.44 -10.15
C LEU A 201 -6.97 -8.13 -9.12
N GLY A 202 -5.71 -8.08 -9.56
CA GLY A 202 -4.56 -7.79 -8.71
C GLY A 202 -4.49 -6.35 -8.23
N ALA A 203 -5.02 -5.41 -9.02
CA ALA A 203 -5.03 -3.99 -8.71
C ALA A 203 -6.23 -3.57 -7.86
N PHE A 204 -7.35 -4.30 -7.89
CA PHE A 204 -8.59 -3.79 -7.27
C PHE A 204 -8.79 -4.41 -5.90
N TYR A 205 -8.89 -5.73 -5.80
CA TYR A 205 -9.26 -6.35 -4.55
C TYR A 205 -8.21 -6.16 -3.44
N PRO A 206 -6.91 -6.42 -3.69
CA PRO A 206 -5.92 -6.33 -2.64
C PRO A 206 -5.64 -4.88 -2.22
N GLU A 207 -5.52 -3.95 -3.18
CA GLU A 207 -5.33 -2.52 -2.88
C GLU A 207 -6.47 -1.98 -2.05
N ALA A 208 -7.69 -2.32 -2.42
CA ALA A 208 -8.84 -1.89 -1.66
C ALA A 208 -8.78 -2.46 -0.23
N ARG A 209 -8.44 -3.74 -0.07
CA ARG A 209 -8.37 -4.42 1.24
C ARG A 209 -7.31 -3.80 2.15
N ALA A 210 -6.14 -3.51 1.60
CA ALA A 210 -5.09 -2.79 2.31
C ALA A 210 -5.55 -1.39 2.74
N SER A 211 -6.20 -0.64 1.84
CA SER A 211 -6.69 0.71 2.15
C SER A 211 -7.76 0.73 3.24
N ASP A 212 -8.71 -0.19 3.18
CA ASP A 212 -9.78 -0.32 4.17
C ASP A 212 -9.26 -0.84 5.52
N ASP A 213 -8.27 -1.74 5.54
CA ASP A 213 -7.62 -2.15 6.79
C ASP A 213 -6.88 -0.98 7.46
N ALA A 214 -6.20 -0.14 6.66
CA ALA A 214 -5.50 1.04 7.16
C ALA A 214 -6.46 2.07 7.78
N ILE A 215 -7.53 2.43 7.09
CA ILE A 215 -8.57 3.35 7.60
C ILE A 215 -9.16 2.80 8.92
N ARG A 216 -9.49 1.51 8.94
CA ARG A 216 -10.06 0.87 10.13
C ARG A 216 -9.08 0.79 11.29
N TYR A 217 -7.79 0.63 11.01
CA TYR A 217 -6.78 0.62 12.04
C TYR A 217 -6.71 1.96 12.77
N PHE A 218 -6.76 3.09 12.05
CA PHE A 218 -6.83 4.41 12.70
C PHE A 218 -8.08 4.58 13.54
N ARG A 219 -9.24 4.14 13.03
CA ARG A 219 -10.49 4.14 13.80
C ARG A 219 -10.39 3.28 15.06
N TYR A 220 -9.75 2.11 14.97
CA TYR A 220 -9.49 1.21 16.10
C TYR A 220 -8.54 1.82 17.13
N ARG A 221 -7.51 2.55 16.68
CA ARG A 221 -6.57 3.29 17.53
C ARG A 221 -7.12 4.62 18.02
N CYS A 222 -8.37 4.95 17.69
CA CYS A 222 -9.04 6.18 18.09
C CYS A 222 -8.37 7.45 17.54
N ASP A 223 -7.63 7.31 16.44
CA ASP A 223 -6.94 8.41 15.80
C ASP A 223 -7.80 8.97 14.66
N LYS A 224 -8.72 9.86 15.05
CA LYS A 224 -9.65 10.48 14.10
C LYS A 224 -8.92 11.37 13.08
N THR A 225 -7.78 11.96 13.45
CA THR A 225 -7.02 12.84 12.55
C THR A 225 -6.40 12.04 11.42
N GLU A 226 -5.74 10.92 11.75
CA GLU A 226 -5.17 10.04 10.73
C GLU A 226 -6.25 9.24 9.99
N GLU A 227 -7.38 8.88 10.61
CA GLU A 227 -8.53 8.29 9.91
C GLU A 227 -9.04 9.23 8.79
N MET A 228 -9.26 10.52 9.10
CA MET A 228 -9.68 11.51 8.11
C MET A 228 -8.63 11.74 7.01
N THR A 229 -7.35 11.76 7.38
CA THR A 229 -6.24 11.90 6.43
C THR A 229 -6.16 10.67 5.52
N ALA A 230 -6.36 9.47 6.05
CA ALA A 230 -6.41 8.23 5.29
C ALA A 230 -7.52 8.24 4.24
N TYR A 231 -8.70 8.79 4.53
CA TYR A 231 -9.74 8.99 3.51
C TYR A 231 -9.28 9.89 2.36
N ARG A 232 -8.60 11.00 2.67
CA ARG A 232 -8.07 11.93 1.65
C ARG A 232 -6.92 11.36 0.83
N THR A 233 -6.14 10.44 1.40
CA THR A 233 -4.96 9.86 0.73
C THR A 233 -5.30 8.58 -0.02
N LEU A 234 -5.98 7.63 0.63
CA LEU A 234 -6.12 6.27 0.11
C LEU A 234 -7.24 6.13 -0.93
N TYR A 235 -8.29 6.95 -0.88
CA TYR A 235 -9.32 6.93 -1.93
C TYR A 235 -8.81 7.41 -3.31
N PRO A 236 -8.11 8.55 -3.43
CA PRO A 236 -7.50 8.91 -4.72
C PRO A 236 -6.39 7.95 -5.14
N ALA A 237 -5.61 7.40 -4.21
CA ALA A 237 -4.64 6.34 -4.51
C ALA A 237 -5.34 5.10 -5.09
N TYR A 238 -6.42 4.63 -4.45
CA TYR A 238 -7.24 3.53 -4.95
C TYR A 238 -7.83 3.83 -6.34
N GLY A 239 -8.34 5.05 -6.54
CA GLY A 239 -8.79 5.52 -7.84
C GLY A 239 -7.68 5.38 -8.91
N SER A 240 -6.44 5.69 -8.57
CA SER A 240 -5.31 5.53 -9.49
C SER A 240 -5.01 4.07 -9.83
N TYR A 241 -5.10 3.14 -8.88
CA TYR A 241 -4.95 1.70 -9.17
C TYR A 241 -6.06 1.19 -10.08
N VAL A 242 -7.30 1.65 -9.86
CA VAL A 242 -8.43 1.35 -10.74
C VAL A 242 -8.20 1.91 -12.15
N GLY A 243 -7.79 3.18 -12.25
CA GLY A 243 -7.50 3.84 -13.51
C GLY A 243 -6.37 3.17 -14.29
N GLY A 244 -5.30 2.77 -13.60
CA GLY A 244 -4.17 2.03 -14.16
C GLY A 244 -4.61 0.68 -14.73
N GLY A 245 -5.27 -0.15 -13.91
CA GLY A 245 -5.75 -1.46 -14.35
C GLY A 245 -6.76 -1.41 -15.51
N VAL A 246 -7.59 -0.37 -15.59
CA VAL A 246 -8.47 -0.16 -16.76
C VAL A 246 -7.68 0.26 -17.99
N SER A 247 -6.64 1.07 -17.82
CA SER A 247 -5.79 1.55 -18.92
C SER A 247 -5.00 0.42 -19.57
N ASP A 248 -4.59 -0.61 -18.81
CA ASP A 248 -3.89 -1.79 -19.33
C ASP A 248 -4.72 -2.63 -20.31
N LEU A 249 -6.05 -2.44 -20.33
CA LEU A 249 -6.96 -3.10 -21.26
C LEU A 249 -7.09 -2.37 -22.59
N ILE A 250 -6.55 -1.15 -22.69
CA ILE A 250 -6.66 -0.33 -23.89
C ILE A 250 -5.61 -0.78 -24.89
N PRO A 251 -6.00 -1.12 -26.14
CA PRO A 251 -5.05 -1.50 -27.17
C PRO A 251 -4.00 -0.42 -27.42
N SER A 252 -2.77 -0.84 -27.72
CA SER A 252 -1.67 0.06 -28.07
C SER A 252 -2.08 1.04 -29.18
N SER A 253 -1.80 2.32 -28.95
CA SER A 253 -2.15 3.43 -29.83
C SER A 253 -1.09 4.53 -29.70
N PRO A 254 -0.84 5.36 -30.74
CA PRO A 254 -0.02 6.57 -30.60
C PRO A 254 -0.51 7.52 -29.50
N TYR A 255 -1.79 7.42 -29.11
CA TYR A 255 -2.41 8.20 -28.04
C TYR A 255 -2.55 7.46 -26.71
N ALA A 256 -1.95 6.26 -26.58
CA ALA A 256 -2.10 5.42 -25.39
C ALA A 256 -1.73 6.16 -24.10
N LEU A 257 -0.59 6.87 -24.09
CA LEU A 257 -0.17 7.68 -22.94
C LEU A 257 -1.22 8.73 -22.55
N LEU A 258 -1.76 9.46 -23.52
CA LEU A 258 -2.79 10.46 -23.27
C LEU A 258 -4.05 9.82 -22.66
N TYR A 259 -4.48 8.66 -23.17
CA TYR A 259 -5.61 7.93 -22.62
C TYR A 259 -5.34 7.44 -21.19
N THR A 260 -4.18 6.83 -20.94
CA THR A 260 -3.79 6.33 -19.61
C THR A 260 -3.81 7.46 -18.59
N TYR A 261 -3.14 8.59 -18.86
CA TYR A 261 -3.14 9.72 -17.94
C TYR A 261 -4.51 10.38 -17.77
N SER A 262 -5.33 10.41 -18.83
CA SER A 262 -6.70 10.93 -18.71
C SER A 262 -7.56 10.05 -17.82
N ILE A 263 -7.45 8.73 -17.94
CA ILE A 263 -8.19 7.77 -17.13
C ILE A 263 -7.73 7.81 -15.67
N LEU A 264 -6.41 7.83 -15.45
CA LEU A 264 -5.83 8.00 -14.11
C LEU A 264 -6.32 9.29 -13.45
N ALA A 265 -6.28 10.42 -14.17
CA ALA A 265 -6.72 11.70 -13.64
C ALA A 265 -8.22 11.68 -13.27
N VAL A 266 -9.08 11.12 -14.14
CA VAL A 266 -10.51 10.98 -13.84
C VAL A 266 -10.73 10.09 -12.61
N ALA A 267 -10.07 8.92 -12.57
CA ALA A 267 -10.25 7.95 -11.50
C ALA A 267 -9.74 8.48 -10.14
N ALA A 268 -8.56 9.10 -10.11
CA ALA A 268 -8.03 9.75 -8.90
C ALA A 268 -8.91 10.93 -8.46
N SER A 269 -9.41 11.73 -9.39
CA SER A 269 -10.35 12.84 -9.08
C SER A 269 -11.65 12.32 -8.46
N THR A 270 -12.19 11.21 -8.97
CA THR A 270 -13.36 10.58 -8.35
C THR A 270 -13.04 10.05 -6.95
N GLY A 271 -11.84 9.48 -6.76
CA GLY A 271 -11.34 9.09 -5.45
C GLY A 271 -11.27 10.27 -4.47
N HIS A 272 -10.77 11.43 -4.90
CA HIS A 272 -10.79 12.66 -4.09
C HIS A 272 -12.20 13.06 -3.65
N VAL A 273 -13.17 13.06 -4.58
CA VAL A 273 -14.56 13.40 -4.26
C VAL A 273 -15.14 12.43 -3.23
N VAL A 274 -14.96 11.13 -3.43
CA VAL A 274 -15.48 10.12 -2.50
C VAL A 274 -14.76 10.20 -1.15
N GLY A 275 -13.43 10.32 -1.14
CA GLY A 275 -12.63 10.48 0.07
C GLY A 275 -13.08 11.69 0.89
N TYR A 276 -13.29 12.84 0.25
CA TYR A 276 -13.82 14.03 0.91
C TYR A 276 -15.23 13.83 1.49
N VAL A 277 -16.13 13.18 0.75
CA VAL A 277 -17.48 12.87 1.25
C VAL A 277 -17.42 11.96 2.49
N ARG A 278 -16.56 10.94 2.46
CA ARG A 278 -16.38 10.01 3.59
C ARG A 278 -15.74 10.68 4.80
N GLU A 279 -14.71 11.48 4.58
CA GLU A 279 -14.12 12.31 5.62
C GLU A 279 -15.17 13.19 6.30
N LYS A 280 -16.04 13.87 5.53
CA LYS A 280 -17.13 14.69 6.08
C LYS A 280 -18.22 13.91 6.81
N GLN A 281 -18.39 12.62 6.49
CA GLN A 281 -19.27 11.74 7.25
C GLN A 281 -18.63 11.38 8.60
N VAL A 282 -17.39 10.89 8.59
CA VAL A 282 -16.65 10.49 9.79
C VAL A 282 -16.38 11.67 10.73
N GLU A 283 -16.16 12.87 10.20
CA GLU A 283 -16.06 14.10 10.98
C GLU A 283 -17.29 14.29 11.89
N LYS A 284 -18.49 14.00 11.37
CA LYS A 284 -19.77 14.10 12.09
C LYS A 284 -20.11 12.86 12.90
N GLU A 285 -19.52 11.72 12.58
CA GLU A 285 -19.70 10.50 13.36
C GLU A 285 -19.11 10.66 14.76
N TRP A 286 -19.84 10.08 15.71
CA TRP A 286 -19.43 10.06 17.09
C TRP A 286 -18.24 9.12 17.28
N ILE A 287 -17.38 9.46 18.24
CA ILE A 287 -16.21 8.66 18.58
C ILE A 287 -16.68 7.23 18.91
N PRO A 288 -16.03 6.16 18.38
CA PRO A 288 -16.40 4.79 18.72
C PRO A 288 -16.48 4.59 20.24
N LYS A 289 -17.45 3.79 20.71
CA LYS A 289 -17.68 3.63 22.16
C LYS A 289 -16.43 3.13 22.89
N GLU A 290 -15.69 2.25 22.22
CA GLU A 290 -14.43 1.68 22.67
C GLU A 290 -13.39 2.76 22.98
N CYS A 291 -13.33 3.79 22.13
CA CYS A 291 -12.42 4.92 22.29
C CYS A 291 -12.81 5.84 23.45
N MET A 292 -14.10 6.01 23.70
CA MET A 292 -14.54 6.75 24.88
C MET A 292 -14.20 6.01 26.17
N ILE A 293 -14.41 4.69 26.20
CA ILE A 293 -14.06 3.86 27.36
C ILE A 293 -12.55 3.96 27.61
N ALA A 294 -11.72 3.89 26.56
CA ALA A 294 -10.28 4.08 26.67
C ALA A 294 -9.93 5.45 27.27
N ALA A 295 -10.53 6.53 26.77
CA ALA A 295 -10.32 7.89 27.28
C ALA A 295 -10.80 8.07 28.74
N GLU A 296 -11.90 7.43 29.14
CA GLU A 296 -12.37 7.43 30.53
C GLU A 296 -11.43 6.68 31.47
N LEU A 297 -10.84 5.57 31.01
CA LEU A 297 -9.87 4.80 31.78
C LEU A 297 -8.55 5.56 31.97
N GLU A 298 -8.11 6.31 30.96
CA GLU A 298 -6.93 7.19 31.08
C GLU A 298 -7.15 8.33 32.07
N LYS A 299 -8.33 8.96 32.07
CA LYS A 299 -8.67 10.03 33.03
C LYS A 299 -8.74 9.57 34.49
N LYS A 300 -8.83 8.26 34.72
CA LYS A 300 -8.87 7.66 36.07
C LYS A 300 -7.49 7.23 36.58
N LYS A 301 -6.44 7.34 35.76
CA LYS A 301 -5.03 7.13 36.16
C LYS A 301 -4.42 8.45 36.60
#